data_AF-A0ABD0TBM8-F1
#
_entry.id   AF-A0ABD0TBM8-F1
#
_cell.length_a   1.000
_cell.length_b   1.000
_cell.length_c   1.000
_cell.angle_alpha   90.00
_cell.angle_beta   90.00
_cell.angle_gamma   90.00
#
_symmetry.space_group_name_H-M   'P 1'
#
loop_
_entity.id
_entity.type
_entity.pdbx_description
1 polymer ?
#
loop_
_entity_poly.entity_id
_entity_poly.type
_entity_poly.pdbx_seq_one_letter_code
_entity_poly.pdbx_strand_id
1 'polypeptide(L)'
;MDVCNLCMITGGRNLGRVGTIVSRERHPGSFDIVHIRDTTGHTFATRLNNVFIIGKGTKAYISLPRGKGVRLTIAEERDKRIAAKVAGQ
;
A
#
# COMPACT_ATOMS: atom_id res chain seq x y z
N MET A 1 -3.36 11.10 12.59
CA MET A 1 -2.99 9.75 12.12
C MET A 1 -2.23 9.07 13.24
N ASP A 2 -2.84 8.05 13.82
CA ASP A 2 -2.14 7.18 14.77
C ASP A 2 -1.37 6.09 13.99
N VAL A 3 -0.29 5.59 14.57
CA VAL A 3 0.48 4.46 14.04
C VAL A 3 -0.42 3.21 14.06
N CYS A 4 -0.09 2.18 13.28
CA CYS A 4 -0.85 0.94 13.20
C CYS A 4 -2.26 1.06 12.59
N ASN A 5 -2.58 2.14 11.88
CA ASN A 5 -3.82 2.21 11.09
C ASN A 5 -3.62 1.72 9.66
N LEU A 6 -4.66 1.11 9.09
CA LEU A 6 -4.67 0.69 7.69
C LEU A 6 -4.97 1.89 6.81
N CYS A 7 -4.18 2.06 5.75
CA CYS A 7 -4.29 3.18 4.84
C CYS A 7 -4.17 2.74 3.37
N MET A 8 -4.76 3.54 2.49
CA MET A 8 -4.62 3.46 1.04
C MET A 8 -3.90 4.71 0.54
N ILE A 9 -3.05 4.55 -0.47
CA ILE A 9 -2.37 5.67 -1.10
C ILE A 9 -3.20 6.24 -2.26
N THR A 10 -3.42 7.55 -2.23
CA THR A 10 -4.25 8.28 -3.20
C THR A 10 -3.45 9.07 -4.24
N GLY A 11 -2.12 9.05 -4.18
CA GLY A 11 -1.28 9.79 -5.12
C GLY A 11 0.19 9.35 -5.20
N GLY A 12 0.87 9.82 -6.25
CA GLY A 12 2.29 9.55 -6.50
C GLY A 12 2.60 8.13 -6.98
N ARG A 13 3.88 7.72 -6.93
CA ARG A 13 4.36 6.41 -7.42
C ARG A 13 3.72 5.20 -6.71
N ASN A 14 3.21 5.39 -5.50
CA ASN A 14 2.63 4.33 -4.69
C ASN A 14 1.09 4.32 -4.71
N LEU A 15 0.46 5.07 -5.61
CA LEU A 15 -0.99 5.12 -5.81
C LEU A 15 -1.64 3.72 -5.83
N GLY A 16 -2.76 3.58 -5.13
CA GLY A 16 -3.55 2.34 -5.07
C GLY A 16 -2.98 1.27 -4.13
N ARG A 17 -1.78 1.47 -3.57
CA ARG A 17 -1.22 0.54 -2.58
C ARG A 17 -1.92 0.69 -1.24
N VAL A 18 -2.06 -0.42 -0.53
CA VAL A 18 -2.66 -0.49 0.82
C VAL A 18 -1.66 -1.08 1.79
N GLY A 19 -1.59 -0.51 2.99
CA GLY A 19 -0.73 -1.01 4.04
C GLY A 19 -0.99 -0.34 5.38
N THR A 20 -0.27 -0.81 6.39
CA THR A 20 -0.33 -0.27 7.75
C THR A 20 0.74 0.79 7.95
N ILE A 21 0.38 1.89 8.62
CA ILE A 21 1.33 2.96 8.98
C ILE A 21 2.29 2.42 10.04
N VAL A 22 3.59 2.45 9.73
CA VAL A 22 4.66 2.04 10.64
C VAL A 22 5.20 3.23 11.41
N SER A 23 5.44 4.34 10.72
CA SER A 23 5.93 5.58 11.34
C SER A 23 5.58 6.80 10.50
N ARG A 24 5.61 7.96 11.15
CA ARG A 24 5.49 9.28 10.52
C ARG A 24 6.72 10.09 10.90
N GLU A 25 7.46 10.52 9.90
CA GLU A 25 8.59 11.42 10.03
C GLU A 25 8.12 12.85 9.75
N ARG A 26 8.18 13.68 10.80
CA ARG A 26 7.69 15.07 10.74
C ARG A 26 8.80 15.99 10.28
N HIS A 27 8.52 16.78 9.25
CA HIS A 27 9.49 17.70 8.66
C HIS A 27 8.96 19.14 8.72
N PRO A 28 9.32 19.93 9.74
CA PRO A 28 8.88 21.32 9.85
C PRO A 28 9.27 22.13 8.59
N GLY A 29 8.29 22.83 8.01
CA GLY A 29 8.50 23.62 6.78
C GLY A 29 8.51 22.80 5.48
N SER A 30 8.26 21.48 5.54
CA SER A 30 8.17 20.61 4.37
C SER A 30 7.04 19.59 4.54
N PHE A 31 6.99 18.58 3.66
CA PHE A 31 6.02 17.50 3.71
C PHE A 31 6.43 16.43 4.71
N ASP A 32 5.49 16.03 5.56
CA ASP A 32 5.67 14.85 6.39
C ASP A 32 5.72 13.58 5.54
N ILE A 33 6.63 12.68 5.91
CA ILE A 33 6.81 11.39 5.25
C ILE A 33 6.21 10.30 6.11
N VAL A 34 5.46 9.39 5.49
CA VAL A 34 4.81 8.27 6.17
C VAL A 34 5.41 6.97 5.62
N HIS A 35 5.96 6.15 6.52
CA HIS A 35 6.44 4.81 6.21
C HIS A 35 5.32 3.81 6.43
N ILE A 36 5.11 2.96 5.43
CA ILE A 36 3.97 2.05 5.34
C ILE A 36 4.49 0.66 5.01
N ARG A 37 3.90 -0.36 5.63
CA ARG A 37 4.16 -1.77 5.34
C ARG A 37 2.89 -2.43 4.84
N ASP A 38 2.94 -3.05 3.66
CA ASP A 38 1.82 -3.83 3.13
C ASP A 38 1.73 -5.22 3.76
N THR A 39 0.69 -5.97 3.41
CA THR A 39 0.44 -7.31 3.98
C THR A 39 1.46 -8.36 3.54
N THR A 40 2.25 -8.09 2.49
CA THR A 40 3.34 -8.97 2.02
C THR A 40 4.68 -8.62 2.66
N GLY A 41 4.73 -7.58 3.51
CA GLY A 41 5.94 -7.14 4.18
C GLY A 41 6.74 -6.10 3.41
N HIS A 42 6.34 -5.75 2.18
CA HIS A 42 7.02 -4.68 1.44
C HIS A 42 6.77 -3.34 2.12
N THR A 43 7.86 -2.60 2.34
CA THR A 43 7.81 -1.26 2.90
C THR A 43 7.99 -0.20 1.83
N PHE A 44 7.28 0.90 1.96
CA PHE A 44 7.41 2.06 1.09
C PHE A 44 7.07 3.35 1.84
N ALA A 45 7.42 4.49 1.25
CA ALA A 45 7.15 5.80 1.82
C ALA A 45 6.33 6.66 0.85
N THR A 46 5.54 7.58 1.41
CA THR A 46 4.84 8.61 0.64
C THR A 46 4.65 9.85 1.51
N ARG A 47 4.22 10.96 0.90
CA ARG A 47 3.85 12.18 1.62
C ARG A 47 2.53 11.98 2.37
N LEU A 48 2.39 12.61 3.53
CA LEU A 48 1.19 12.53 4.37
C LEU A 48 -0.10 12.85 3.60
N ASN A 49 -0.08 13.83 2.71
CA ASN A 49 -1.24 14.24 1.91
C ASN A 49 -1.76 13.13 0.97
N ASN A 50 -0.92 12.14 0.64
CA ASN A 50 -1.28 11.02 -0.22
C ASN A 50 -1.80 9.81 0.59
N VAL A 51 -1.92 9.91 1.91
CA VAL A 51 -2.32 8.80 2.78
C VAL A 51 -3.77 8.98 3.20
N PHE A 52 -4.62 7.99 2.92
CA PHE A 52 -6.01 7.97 3.32
C PHE A 52 -6.27 6.78 4.26
N ILE A 53 -6.75 7.04 5.48
CA ILE A 53 -7.03 5.98 6.45
C ILE A 53 -8.32 5.25 6.06
N ILE A 54 -8.25 3.93 5.98
CA ILE A 54 -9.37 3.06 5.59
C ILE A 54 -9.68 1.99 6.63
N GLY A 55 -9.02 2.01 7.79
CA GLY A 55 -9.20 0.98 8.81
C GLY A 55 -8.31 1.17 10.04
N LYS A 56 -8.49 0.28 11.02
CA LYS A 56 -7.71 0.22 12.25
C LYS A 56 -7.01 -1.13 12.36
N GLY A 57 -5.72 -1.13 12.68
CA GLY A 57 -4.92 -2.35 12.67
C GLY A 57 -4.93 -2.97 11.27
N THR A 58 -5.31 -4.24 11.19
CA THR A 58 -5.48 -4.99 9.94
C THR A 58 -6.94 -5.01 9.44
N LYS A 59 -7.88 -4.43 10.19
CA LYS A 59 -9.30 -4.43 9.86
C LYS A 59 -9.66 -3.23 8.99
N ALA A 60 -10.01 -3.49 7.74
CA ALA A 60 -10.55 -2.49 6.82
C ALA A 60 -12.00 -2.13 7.16
N TYR A 61 -12.36 -0.86 7.01
CA TYR A 61 -13.74 -0.36 7.12
C TYR A 61 -14.52 -0.51 5.80
N ILE A 62 -13.81 -0.74 4.70
CA ILE A 62 -14.39 -0.91 3.36
C ILE A 62 -13.89 -2.22 2.73
N SER A 63 -14.64 -2.73 1.76
CA SER A 63 -14.17 -3.82 0.89
C SER A 63 -13.00 -3.36 0.03
N LEU A 64 -12.00 -4.23 -0.15
CA LEU A 64 -10.85 -3.97 -1.00
C LEU A 64 -10.98 -4.67 -2.36
N PRO A 65 -10.50 -4.07 -3.46
CA PRO A 65 -10.43 -4.71 -4.77
C PRO A 65 -9.55 -5.97 -4.78
N ARG A 66 -9.62 -6.72 -5.89
CA ARG A 66 -8.78 -7.91 -6.12
C ARG A 66 -7.30 -7.54 -5.94
N GLY A 67 -6.58 -8.33 -5.14
CA GLY A 67 -5.19 -8.07 -4.78
C GLY A 67 -4.99 -7.23 -3.52
N LYS A 68 -6.07 -6.76 -2.86
CA LYS A 68 -6.04 -6.08 -1.55
C LYS A 68 -5.08 -4.87 -1.48
N GLY A 69 -4.80 -4.23 -2.61
CA GLY A 69 -3.85 -3.11 -2.70
C GLY A 69 -2.37 -3.51 -2.58
N VAL A 70 -2.03 -4.78 -2.77
CA VAL A 70 -0.64 -5.23 -2.88
C VAL A 70 -0.18 -5.04 -4.32
N ARG A 71 0.89 -4.26 -4.52
CA ARG A 71 1.52 -4.12 -5.84
C ARG A 71 2.66 -5.13 -5.97
N LEU A 72 2.52 -6.02 -6.96
CA LEU A 72 3.56 -6.97 -7.33
C LEU A 72 4.75 -6.27 -7.98
N THR A 73 5.91 -6.90 -7.88
CA THR A 73 7.07 -6.54 -8.67
C THR A 73 6.83 -6.87 -10.15
N ILE A 74 7.65 -6.29 -11.04
CA ILE A 74 7.56 -6.53 -12.48
C ILE A 74 7.77 -8.03 -12.79
N ALA A 75 8.67 -8.69 -12.07
CA ALA A 75 8.92 -10.12 -12.21
C ALA A 75 7.71 -10.95 -11.78
N GLU A 76 7.15 -10.68 -10.60
CA GLU A 76 5.96 -11.39 -10.11
C GLU A 76 4.74 -11.20 -11.03
N GLU A 77 4.53 -9.99 -11.56
CA GLU A 77 3.44 -9.75 -12.51
C GLU A 77 3.66 -10.50 -13.84
N ARG A 78 4.91 -10.60 -14.30
CA ARG A 78 5.27 -11.42 -15.46
C ARG A 78 4.96 -12.89 -15.21
N ASP A 79 5.42 -13.44 -14.09
CA ASP A 79 5.27 -14.85 -13.76
C ASP A 79 3.79 -15.22 -13.60
N LYS A 80 3.02 -14.35 -12.94
CA LYS A 80 1.56 -14.48 -12.83
C LYS A 80 0.88 -14.45 -14.20
N ARG A 81 1.32 -13.59 -15.13
CA ARG A 81 0.78 -13.53 -16.50
C ARG A 81 1.12 -14.79 -17.30
N ILE A 82 2.33 -15.34 -17.15
CA ILE A 82 2.74 -16.59 -17.82
C ILE A 82 1.93 -17.76 -17.26
N ALA A 83 1.83 -17.89 -15.93
CA ALA A 83 1.06 -18.93 -15.27
C ALA A 83 -0.42 -18.91 -15.68
N ALA A 84 -1.03 -17.73 -15.77
CA ALA A 84 -2.41 -17.58 -16.25
C ALA A 84 -2.57 -18.02 -17.72
N LYS A 85 -1.58 -17.78 -18.58
CA LYS A 85 -1.60 -18.21 -19.99
C LYS A 85 -1.44 -19.74 -20.13
N VAL A 86 -0.67 -20.37 -19.24
CA VAL A 86 -0.49 -21.82 -19.22
C VAL A 86 -1.74 -22.52 -18.67
N ALA A 87 -2.34 -22.00 -17.59
CA ALA A 87 -3.53 -22.59 -16.98
C ALA A 87 -4.84 -22.45 -17.79
N GLY A 88 -4.85 -21.54 -18.77
CA GLY A 88 -5.98 -21.34 -19.69
C GLY A 88 -5.86 -22.11 -21.02
N GLN A 89 -4.79 -22.89 -21.20
CA GLN A 89 -4.62 -23.88 -22.26
C GLN A 89 -4.95 -25.28 -21.72
#